data_AF-A0A9Q4TLY2-F1
#
_entry.id   AF-A0A9Q4TLY2-F1
#
_cell.length_a   1.000
_cell.length_b   1.000
_cell.length_c   1.000
_cell.angle_alpha   90.00
_cell.angle_beta   90.00
_cell.angle_gamma   90.00
#
_symmetry.space_group_name_H-M   'P 1'
#
loop_
_entity.id
_entity.type
_entity.pdbx_description
1 polymer ?
#
loop_
_entity_poly.entity_id
_entity_poly.type
_entity_poly.pdbx_seq_one_letter_code
_entity_poly.pdbx_strand_id
1 'polypeptide(L)'
;MEIAINNKQQMIQGINGLAQVVQGLKQIENYMETMVHLEDKYEKMNNNIALIQQNIEEKNKEIESLNDDINKLKERTLILATDNGKKKEWTKTIQSLAYTYNGGRNTLEYELFHRTIINDCYAHIYNFYQINTYVDIKIDDYDEAIKLMRKWFGNKQNIKKSRNRKIRDLIQKIDKGTIKEYERELCNKYLNQQGEDM
;
A
#
# COMPACT_ATOMS: atom_id res chain seq x y z
N MET A 1 -43.52 -96.93 -34.30
CA MET A 1 -43.33 -96.32 -32.96
C MET A 1 -41.99 -95.58 -32.88
N GLU A 2 -40.90 -96.20 -33.30
CA GLU A 2 -39.53 -95.64 -33.26
C GLU A 2 -39.34 -94.34 -34.07
N ILE A 3 -39.85 -94.26 -35.31
CA ILE A 3 -39.81 -93.04 -36.14
C ILE A 3 -40.47 -91.84 -35.43
N ALA A 4 -41.62 -92.09 -34.79
CA ALA A 4 -42.34 -91.03 -34.06
C ALA A 4 -41.58 -90.58 -32.79
N ILE A 5 -40.83 -91.47 -32.14
CA ILE A 5 -39.98 -91.14 -31.00
C ILE A 5 -38.79 -90.29 -31.46
N ASN A 6 -38.12 -90.67 -32.55
CA ASN A 6 -36.99 -89.92 -33.10
C ASN A 6 -37.39 -88.49 -33.52
N ASN A 7 -38.52 -88.35 -34.23
CA ASN A 7 -39.04 -87.04 -34.62
C ASN A 7 -39.33 -86.16 -33.39
N LYS A 8 -39.89 -86.72 -32.32
CA LYS A 8 -40.11 -85.99 -31.06
C LYS A 8 -38.79 -85.56 -30.41
N GLN A 9 -37.76 -86.40 -30.41
CA GLN A 9 -36.44 -86.05 -29.86
C GLN A 9 -35.78 -84.90 -30.64
N GLN A 10 -35.86 -84.91 -31.97
CA GLN A 10 -35.39 -83.81 -32.81
C GLN A 10 -36.15 -82.51 -32.53
N MET A 11 -37.48 -82.58 -32.38
CA MET A 11 -38.28 -81.42 -31.98
C MET A 11 -37.87 -80.86 -30.62
N ILE A 12 -37.62 -81.72 -29.63
CA ILE A 12 -37.15 -81.31 -28.29
C ILE A 12 -35.78 -80.62 -28.38
N GLN A 13 -34.85 -81.14 -29.18
CA GLN A 13 -33.55 -80.50 -29.40
C GLN A 13 -33.70 -79.11 -30.05
N GLY A 14 -34.57 -78.98 -31.05
CA GLY A 14 -34.90 -77.68 -31.66
C GLY A 14 -35.49 -76.69 -30.66
N ILE A 15 -36.43 -77.14 -29.83
CA ILE A 15 -37.04 -76.32 -28.75
C ILE A 15 -35.99 -75.86 -27.75
N ASN A 16 -35.06 -76.75 -27.34
CA ASN A 16 -33.99 -76.39 -26.42
C ASN A 16 -33.02 -75.35 -27.01
N GLY A 17 -32.68 -75.48 -28.30
CA GLY A 17 -31.87 -74.47 -29.00
C GLY A 17 -32.57 -73.11 -29.04
N LEU A 18 -33.87 -73.08 -29.33
CA LEU A 18 -34.67 -71.86 -29.30
C LEU A 18 -34.73 -71.25 -27.89
N ALA A 19 -34.86 -72.07 -26.84
CA ALA A 19 -34.87 -71.58 -25.46
C ALA A 19 -33.56 -70.87 -25.08
N GLN A 20 -32.41 -71.40 -25.52
CA GLN A 20 -31.11 -70.75 -25.32
C GLN A 20 -31.00 -69.41 -26.06
N VAL A 21 -31.48 -69.36 -27.31
CA VAL A 21 -31.52 -68.09 -28.08
C VAL A 21 -32.38 -67.06 -27.36
N VAL A 22 -33.57 -67.44 -26.88
CA VAL A 22 -34.46 -66.53 -26.13
C VAL A 22 -33.79 -66.02 -24.85
N GLN A 23 -33.03 -66.85 -24.14
CA GLN A 23 -32.28 -66.40 -22.96
C GLN A 23 -31.18 -65.39 -23.33
N GLY A 24 -30.45 -65.63 -24.42
CA GLY A 24 -29.44 -64.68 -24.93
C GLY A 24 -30.05 -63.34 -25.33
N LEU A 25 -31.21 -63.35 -25.99
CA LEU A 25 -31.92 -62.13 -26.37
C LEU A 25 -32.33 -61.30 -25.15
N LYS A 26 -32.80 -61.93 -24.06
CA LYS A 26 -33.11 -61.22 -22.80
C LYS A 26 -31.89 -60.55 -22.17
N GLN A 27 -30.72 -61.18 -22.26
CA GLN A 27 -29.49 -60.56 -21.76
C GLN A 27 -29.09 -59.35 -22.59
N ILE A 28 -29.24 -59.42 -23.93
CA ILE A 28 -28.99 -58.30 -24.83
C ILE A 28 -29.93 -57.13 -24.51
N GLU A 29 -31.21 -57.40 -24.27
CA GLU A 29 -32.20 -56.38 -23.87
C GLU A 29 -31.76 -55.64 -22.61
N ASN A 30 -31.35 -56.37 -21.56
CA ASN A 30 -30.83 -55.76 -20.32
C ASN A 30 -29.56 -54.92 -20.54
N TYR A 31 -28.66 -55.37 -21.43
CA TYR A 31 -27.46 -54.60 -21.77
C TYR A 31 -27.82 -53.33 -22.54
N MET A 32 -28.79 -53.37 -23.45
CA MET A 32 -29.27 -52.19 -24.17
C MET A 32 -29.86 -51.15 -23.20
N GLU A 33 -30.69 -51.56 -22.25
CA GLU A 33 -31.24 -50.65 -21.22
C GLU A 33 -30.13 -49.99 -20.40
N THR A 34 -29.13 -50.77 -19.98
CA THR A 34 -27.98 -50.26 -19.24
C THR A 34 -27.16 -49.27 -20.06
N MET A 35 -26.99 -49.53 -21.35
CA MET A 35 -26.22 -48.68 -22.25
C MET A 35 -26.87 -47.30 -22.42
N VAL A 36 -28.19 -47.26 -22.62
CA VAL A 36 -28.96 -46.00 -22.70
C VAL A 36 -28.81 -45.17 -21.41
N HIS A 37 -28.85 -45.82 -20.24
CA HIS A 37 -28.64 -45.13 -18.96
C HIS A 37 -27.22 -44.58 -18.80
N LEU A 38 -26.21 -45.30 -19.30
CA LEU A 38 -24.82 -44.82 -19.29
C LEU A 38 -24.61 -43.65 -20.23
N GLU A 39 -25.29 -43.62 -21.38
CA GLU A 39 -25.27 -42.50 -22.33
C GLU A 39 -25.82 -41.22 -21.68
N ASP A 40 -26.97 -41.28 -21.01
CA ASP A 40 -27.55 -40.12 -20.29
C ASP A 40 -26.61 -39.60 -19.18
N LYS A 41 -25.97 -40.51 -18.43
CA LYS A 41 -24.96 -40.13 -17.43
C LYS A 41 -23.74 -39.47 -18.06
N TYR A 42 -23.26 -39.99 -19.18
CA TYR A 42 -22.12 -39.45 -19.90
C TYR A 42 -22.41 -38.03 -20.42
N GLU A 43 -23.59 -37.81 -20.98
CA GLU A 43 -24.02 -36.49 -21.45
C GLU A 43 -24.11 -35.47 -20.31
N LYS A 44 -24.73 -35.84 -19.18
CA LYS A 44 -24.78 -35.01 -17.98
C LYS A 44 -23.39 -34.66 -17.47
N MET A 45 -22.47 -35.62 -17.48
CA MET A 45 -21.09 -35.40 -17.04
C MET A 45 -20.36 -34.43 -17.97
N ASN A 46 -20.55 -34.55 -19.29
CA ASN A 46 -19.96 -33.63 -20.27
C ASN A 46 -20.48 -32.19 -20.09
N ASN A 47 -21.78 -32.03 -19.86
CA ASN A 47 -22.38 -30.72 -19.58
C ASN A 47 -21.78 -30.09 -18.31
N ASN A 48 -21.58 -30.88 -17.25
CA ASN A 48 -20.93 -30.42 -16.03
C ASN A 48 -19.46 -30.03 -16.26
N ILE A 49 -18.72 -30.78 -17.07
CA ILE A 49 -17.33 -30.46 -17.43
C ILE A 49 -17.27 -29.11 -18.16
N ALA A 50 -18.14 -28.87 -19.13
CA ALA A 50 -18.19 -27.61 -19.87
C ALA A 50 -18.47 -26.41 -18.93
N LEU A 51 -19.40 -26.56 -17.99
CA LEU A 51 -19.70 -25.53 -17.01
C LEU A 51 -18.51 -25.25 -16.07
N ILE A 52 -17.82 -26.30 -15.61
CA ILE A 52 -16.63 -26.16 -14.78
C ILE A 52 -15.52 -25.44 -15.54
N GLN A 53 -15.32 -25.75 -16.82
CA GLN A 53 -14.34 -25.08 -17.67
C GLN A 53 -14.64 -23.59 -17.83
N GLN A 54 -15.91 -23.23 -18.06
CA GLN A 54 -16.33 -21.82 -18.12
C GLN A 54 -16.06 -21.10 -16.79
N ASN A 55 -16.44 -21.72 -15.66
CA ASN A 55 -16.20 -21.14 -14.34
C ASN A 55 -14.69 -20.95 -14.06
N ILE A 56 -13.85 -21.88 -14.49
CA ILE A 56 -12.38 -21.75 -14.37
C ILE A 56 -11.90 -20.55 -15.19
N GLU A 57 -12.39 -20.37 -16.42
CA GLU A 57 -12.00 -19.24 -17.26
C GLU A 57 -12.41 -17.90 -16.65
N GLU A 58 -13.64 -17.80 -16.14
CA GLU A 58 -14.13 -16.61 -15.44
C GLU A 58 -13.28 -16.30 -14.20
N LYS A 59 -12.93 -17.32 -13.41
CA LYS A 59 -12.08 -17.16 -12.23
C LYS A 59 -10.65 -16.78 -12.58
N ASN A 60 -10.09 -17.27 -13.69
CA ASN A 60 -8.77 -16.86 -14.16
C ASN A 60 -8.74 -15.37 -14.53
N LYS A 61 -9.77 -14.86 -15.22
CA LYS A 61 -9.89 -13.43 -15.53
C LYS A 61 -9.98 -12.57 -14.27
N GLU A 62 -10.69 -13.04 -13.25
CA GLU A 62 -10.76 -12.37 -11.94
C GLU A 62 -9.37 -12.34 -11.26
N ILE A 63 -8.63 -13.45 -11.28
CA ILE A 63 -7.26 -13.52 -10.75
C ILE A 63 -6.31 -12.56 -11.45
N GLU A 64 -6.38 -12.47 -12.79
CA GLU A 64 -5.57 -11.51 -13.57
C GLU A 64 -5.85 -10.07 -13.15
N SER A 65 -7.14 -9.68 -13.06
CA SER A 65 -7.53 -8.35 -12.60
C SER A 65 -7.04 -8.05 -11.18
N LEU A 66 -7.15 -9.01 -10.26
CA LEU A 66 -6.68 -8.85 -8.89
C LEU A 66 -5.16 -8.70 -8.81
N ASN A 67 -4.41 -9.42 -9.66
CA ASN A 67 -2.95 -9.30 -9.73
C ASN A 67 -2.51 -7.91 -10.21
N ASP A 68 -3.21 -7.32 -11.19
CA ASP A 68 -2.94 -5.96 -11.63
C ASP A 68 -3.16 -4.94 -10.51
N ASP A 69 -4.24 -5.10 -9.74
CA ASP A 69 -4.53 -4.22 -8.61
C ASP A 69 -3.50 -4.38 -7.48
N ILE A 70 -3.03 -5.61 -7.22
CA ILE A 70 -1.92 -5.86 -6.29
C ILE A 70 -0.64 -5.13 -6.75
N ASN A 71 -0.34 -5.14 -8.04
CA ASN A 71 0.86 -4.47 -8.58
C ASN A 71 0.77 -2.94 -8.40
N LYS A 72 -0.38 -2.33 -8.69
CA LYS A 72 -0.62 -0.90 -8.44
C LYS A 72 -0.49 -0.55 -6.95
N LEU A 73 -1.00 -1.40 -6.06
CA LEU A 73 -0.89 -1.19 -4.60
C LEU A 73 0.55 -1.29 -4.11
N LYS A 74 1.35 -2.21 -4.65
CA LYS A 74 2.79 -2.32 -4.36
C LYS A 74 3.55 -1.06 -4.76
N GLU A 75 3.31 -0.56 -5.97
CA GLU A 75 3.91 0.68 -6.47
C GLU A 75 3.57 1.87 -5.56
N ARG A 76 2.28 2.03 -5.22
CA ARG A 76 1.84 3.09 -4.30
C ARG A 76 2.49 2.99 -2.92
N THR A 77 2.65 1.77 -2.40
CA THR A 77 3.32 1.53 -1.11
C THR A 77 4.78 1.95 -1.15
N LEU A 78 5.49 1.65 -2.25
CA LEU A 78 6.87 2.06 -2.44
C LEU A 78 7.01 3.59 -2.46
N ILE A 79 6.16 4.29 -3.23
CA ILE A 79 6.14 5.75 -3.30
C ILE A 79 5.95 6.37 -1.92
N LEU A 80 5.00 5.87 -1.13
CA LEU A 80 4.74 6.36 0.24
C LEU A 80 5.91 6.11 1.19
N ALA A 81 6.57 4.96 1.10
CA ALA A 81 7.76 4.66 1.89
C ALA A 81 8.91 5.62 1.57
N THR A 82 9.15 5.90 0.27
CA THR A 82 10.15 6.87 -0.18
C THR A 82 9.84 8.28 0.29
N ASP A 83 8.59 8.74 0.15
CA ASP A 83 8.15 10.08 0.59
C ASP A 83 8.40 10.26 2.10
N ASN A 84 7.99 9.29 2.91
CA ASN A 84 8.25 9.30 4.35
C ASN A 84 9.75 9.31 4.69
N GLY A 85 10.56 8.57 3.93
CA GLY A 85 12.02 8.59 4.06
C GLY A 85 12.60 9.98 3.83
N LYS A 86 12.25 10.62 2.71
CA LYS A 86 12.70 11.97 2.35
C LYS A 86 12.21 13.03 3.36
N LYS A 87 10.95 12.95 3.83
CA LYS A 87 10.42 13.80 4.91
C LYS A 87 11.26 13.74 6.18
N LYS A 88 11.64 12.53 6.60
CA LYS A 88 12.46 12.32 7.79
C LYS A 88 13.86 12.91 7.63
N GLU A 89 14.49 12.69 6.47
CA GLU A 89 15.80 13.26 6.16
C GLU A 89 15.76 14.80 6.13
N TRP A 90 14.71 15.35 5.53
CA TRP A 90 14.45 16.77 5.50
C TRP A 90 14.37 17.35 6.92
N THR A 91 13.50 16.83 7.79
CA THR A 91 13.40 17.30 9.18
C THR A 91 14.74 17.24 9.92
N LYS A 92 15.51 16.15 9.75
CA LYS A 92 16.84 16.02 10.35
C LYS A 92 17.82 17.08 9.85
N THR A 93 17.78 17.39 8.56
CA THR A 93 18.66 18.38 7.93
C THR A 93 18.39 19.78 8.50
N ILE A 94 17.12 20.18 8.60
CA ILE A 94 16.74 21.46 9.21
C ILE A 94 17.21 21.53 10.67
N GLN A 95 16.97 20.48 11.45
CA GLN A 95 17.35 20.45 12.86
C GLN A 95 18.86 20.53 13.03
N SER A 96 19.62 19.83 12.20
CA SER A 96 21.09 19.86 12.19
C SER A 96 21.62 21.24 11.81
N LEU A 97 21.06 21.88 10.78
CA LEU A 97 21.45 23.24 10.41
C LEU A 97 21.13 24.23 11.53
N ALA A 98 19.91 24.19 12.08
CA ALA A 98 19.52 25.05 13.20
C ALA A 98 20.40 24.83 14.45
N TYR A 99 20.91 23.61 14.67
CA TYR A 99 21.89 23.32 15.71
C TYR A 99 23.23 24.02 15.43
N THR A 100 23.79 23.84 14.22
CA THR A 100 25.08 24.43 13.82
C THR A 100 25.07 25.96 13.95
N TYR A 101 23.96 26.61 13.61
CA TYR A 101 23.87 28.07 13.67
C TYR A 101 23.53 28.63 15.06
N ASN A 102 23.08 27.81 16.02
CA ASN A 102 22.72 28.27 17.38
C ASN A 102 23.65 27.78 18.49
N GLY A 103 24.82 27.22 18.19
CA GLY A 103 25.84 26.91 19.20
C GLY A 103 25.63 25.62 20.01
N GLY A 104 24.56 24.87 19.76
CA GLY A 104 24.32 23.55 20.35
C GLY A 104 23.16 23.49 21.35
N ARG A 105 22.70 22.29 21.74
CA ARG A 105 21.42 22.12 22.48
C ARG A 105 21.37 22.77 23.87
N ASN A 106 22.52 22.99 24.48
CA ASN A 106 22.65 23.50 25.85
C ASN A 106 23.03 24.99 25.88
N THR A 107 22.95 25.68 24.74
CA THR A 107 23.23 27.12 24.68
C THR A 107 21.96 27.92 24.82
N LEU A 108 22.12 29.14 25.34
CA LEU A 108 21.02 30.07 25.49
C LEU A 108 20.42 30.46 24.12
N GLU A 109 21.25 30.56 23.09
CA GLU A 109 20.82 30.83 21.72
C GLU A 109 19.95 29.72 21.16
N TYR A 110 20.28 28.46 21.45
CA TYR A 110 19.45 27.35 21.01
C TYR A 110 18.10 27.37 21.71
N GLU A 111 18.06 27.53 23.03
CA GLU A 111 16.82 27.60 23.79
C GLU A 111 15.90 28.74 23.30
N LEU A 112 16.47 29.91 23.00
CA LEU A 112 15.70 31.08 22.56
C LEU A 112 15.31 31.05 21.07
N PHE A 113 16.20 30.62 20.19
CA PHE A 113 16.08 30.89 18.75
C PHE A 113 15.85 29.66 17.89
N HIS A 114 16.15 28.45 18.35
CA HIS A 114 16.09 27.23 17.53
C HIS A 114 14.74 27.09 16.81
N ARG A 115 13.63 27.16 17.56
CA ARG A 115 12.29 27.02 16.99
C ARG A 115 11.95 28.13 16.00
N THR A 116 12.33 29.38 16.32
CA THR A 116 12.03 30.52 15.45
C THR A 116 12.77 30.42 14.12
N ILE A 117 14.05 30.03 14.16
CA ILE A 117 14.87 29.86 12.96
C ILE A 117 14.33 28.72 12.07
N ILE A 118 13.92 27.61 12.68
CA ILE A 118 13.26 26.52 11.96
C ILE A 118 11.98 27.01 11.27
N ASN A 119 11.13 27.73 12.01
CA ASN A 119 9.87 28.24 11.48
C ASN A 119 10.08 29.23 10.32
N ASP A 120 11.05 30.14 10.44
CA ASP A 120 11.36 31.10 9.38
C ASP A 120 11.93 30.41 8.12
N CYS A 121 12.72 29.35 8.30
CA CYS A 121 13.21 28.53 7.18
C CYS A 121 12.04 27.81 6.48
N TYR A 122 11.13 27.20 7.24
CA TYR A 122 9.93 26.60 6.67
C TYR A 122 9.07 27.63 5.94
N ALA A 123 8.83 28.80 6.53
CA ALA A 123 8.08 29.86 5.88
C ALA A 123 8.72 30.31 4.55
N HIS A 124 10.05 30.35 4.48
CA HIS A 124 10.75 30.65 3.22
C HIS A 124 10.47 29.60 2.13
N ILE A 125 10.51 28.32 2.49
CA ILE A 125 10.22 27.21 1.58
C ILE A 125 8.74 27.24 1.15
N TYR A 126 7.83 27.46 2.10
CA TYR A 126 6.39 27.52 1.85
C TYR A 126 6.04 28.63 0.87
N ASN A 127 6.65 29.80 1.04
CA ASN A 127 6.49 30.92 0.11
C ASN A 127 7.06 30.60 -1.28
N PHE A 128 8.17 29.86 -1.36
CA PHE A 128 8.76 29.46 -2.64
C PHE A 128 7.84 28.52 -3.42
N TYR A 129 7.25 27.53 -2.76
CA TYR A 129 6.35 26.55 -3.39
C TYR A 129 4.88 26.99 -3.43
N GLN A 130 4.52 28.12 -2.81
CA GLN A 130 3.13 28.59 -2.67
C GLN A 130 2.22 27.57 -1.97
N ILE A 131 2.73 27.02 -0.87
CA ILE A 131 2.05 26.01 -0.04
C ILE A 131 1.98 26.46 1.41
N ASN A 132 1.21 25.75 2.24
CA ASN A 132 1.03 26.11 3.65
C ASN A 132 1.78 25.18 4.61
N THR A 133 2.12 23.96 4.17
CA THR A 133 2.81 22.97 4.99
C THR A 133 3.81 22.17 4.18
N TYR A 134 4.85 21.68 4.86
CA TYR A 134 5.88 20.83 4.27
C TYR A 134 5.34 19.52 3.70
N VAL A 135 4.16 19.09 4.18
CA VAL A 135 3.45 17.89 3.70
C VAL A 135 3.04 18.02 2.24
N ASP A 136 2.84 19.25 1.75
CA ASP A 136 2.36 19.53 0.39
C ASP A 136 3.50 19.58 -0.65
N ILE A 137 4.76 19.41 -0.24
CA ILE A 137 5.88 19.32 -1.19
C ILE A 137 5.87 17.98 -1.88
N LYS A 138 5.90 18.02 -3.21
CA LYS A 138 5.96 16.84 -4.05
C LYS A 138 7.29 16.12 -3.85
N ILE A 139 7.27 14.79 -3.95
CA ILE A 139 8.44 13.93 -3.72
C ILE A 139 9.65 14.29 -4.61
N ASP A 140 9.37 14.78 -5.82
CA ASP A 140 10.38 15.18 -6.81
C ASP A 140 11.04 16.52 -6.45
N ASP A 141 10.37 17.34 -5.63
CA ASP A 141 10.84 18.68 -5.26
C ASP A 141 11.73 18.67 -3.99
N TYR A 142 11.88 17.53 -3.31
CA TYR A 142 12.62 17.44 -2.03
C TYR A 142 14.08 17.88 -2.14
N ASP A 143 14.78 17.47 -3.20
CA ASP A 143 16.19 17.80 -3.37
C ASP A 143 16.37 19.31 -3.56
N GLU A 144 15.44 19.95 -4.27
CA GLU A 144 15.44 21.40 -4.45
C GLU A 144 15.06 22.12 -3.15
N ALA A 145 14.09 21.59 -2.39
CA ALA A 145 13.78 22.10 -1.06
C ALA A 145 15.02 22.08 -0.17
N ILE A 146 15.78 20.97 -0.13
CA ILE A 146 17.06 20.81 0.61
C ILE A 146 18.08 21.88 0.21
N LYS A 147 18.22 22.17 -1.08
CA LYS A 147 19.11 23.25 -1.54
C LYS A 147 18.63 24.62 -1.07
N LEU A 148 17.33 24.91 -1.16
CA LEU A 148 16.75 26.18 -0.69
C LEU A 148 17.01 26.39 0.81
N MET A 149 16.83 25.35 1.62
CA MET A 149 17.18 25.38 3.04
C MET A 149 18.65 25.70 3.28
N ARG A 150 19.55 24.95 2.64
CA ARG A 150 21.00 25.14 2.81
C ARG A 150 21.41 26.55 2.42
N LYS A 151 20.84 27.07 1.32
CA LYS A 151 21.04 28.46 0.88
C LYS A 151 20.50 29.47 1.91
N TRP A 152 19.32 29.22 2.46
CA TRP A 152 18.70 30.09 3.46
C TRP A 152 19.53 30.15 4.75
N PHE A 153 19.96 28.99 5.27
CA PHE A 153 20.81 28.87 6.46
C PHE A 153 22.23 29.42 6.22
N GLY A 154 22.78 29.22 5.02
CA GLY A 154 24.08 29.76 4.61
C GLY A 154 24.15 31.28 4.64
N ASN A 155 23.01 31.97 4.54
CA ASN A 155 22.94 33.41 4.67
C ASN A 155 22.81 33.84 6.13
N LYS A 156 23.94 34.25 6.73
CA LYS A 156 24.01 34.74 8.13
C LYS A 156 23.02 35.87 8.42
N GLN A 157 22.63 36.68 7.43
CA GLN A 157 21.64 37.76 7.63
C GLN A 157 20.24 37.21 7.89
N ASN A 158 19.88 36.06 7.33
CA ASN A 158 18.58 35.43 7.62
C ASN A 158 18.49 35.01 9.09
N ILE A 159 19.55 34.39 9.60
CA ILE A 159 19.65 33.99 11.01
C ILE A 159 19.59 35.22 11.91
N LYS A 160 20.38 36.26 11.62
CA LYS A 160 20.36 37.52 12.38
C LYS A 160 18.99 38.18 12.38
N LYS A 161 18.32 38.27 11.23
CA LYS A 161 16.95 38.82 11.12
C LYS A 161 15.96 38.01 11.94
N SER A 162 16.05 36.68 11.93
CA SER A 162 15.19 35.78 12.70
C SER A 162 15.36 36.02 14.21
N ARG A 163 16.61 36.09 14.69
CA ARG A 163 16.92 36.39 16.10
C ARG A 163 16.42 37.76 16.52
N ASN A 164 16.71 38.80 15.74
CA ASN A 164 16.30 40.17 16.04
C ASN A 164 14.77 40.29 16.12
N ARG A 165 14.03 39.60 15.24
CA ARG A 165 12.57 39.56 15.29
C ARG A 165 12.08 38.89 16.57
N LYS A 166 12.68 37.76 16.96
CA LYS A 166 12.33 37.05 18.19
C LYS A 166 12.61 37.88 19.43
N ILE A 167 13.76 38.53 19.52
CA ILE A 167 14.10 39.41 20.65
C ILE A 167 13.11 40.56 20.75
N ARG A 168 12.77 41.22 19.63
CA ARG A 168 11.77 42.30 19.64
C ARG A 168 10.40 41.83 20.13
N ASP A 169 9.95 40.65 19.70
CA ASP A 169 8.70 40.03 20.18
C ASP A 169 8.77 39.73 21.69
N LEU A 170 9.88 39.19 22.18
CA LEU A 170 10.08 38.90 23.61
C LEU A 170 10.07 40.18 24.45
N ILE A 171 10.79 41.22 24.04
CA ILE A 171 10.80 42.53 24.72
C ILE A 171 9.37 43.10 24.78
N GLN A 172 8.65 43.11 23.65
CA GLN A 172 7.28 43.61 23.63
C GLN A 172 6.36 42.82 24.58
N LYS A 173 6.57 41.50 24.73
CA LYS A 173 5.80 40.67 25.66
C LYS A 173 6.20 40.88 27.12
N ILE A 174 7.46 41.22 27.39
CA ILE A 174 7.94 41.64 28.72
C ILE A 174 7.25 42.94 29.10
N ASP A 175 7.29 43.96 28.23
CA ASP A 175 6.68 45.28 28.48
C ASP A 175 5.18 45.19 28.75
N LYS A 176 4.49 44.27 28.06
CA LYS A 176 3.06 44.00 28.25
C LYS A 176 2.74 43.12 29.45
N GLY A 177 3.74 42.55 30.13
CA GLY A 177 3.54 41.58 31.21
C GLY A 177 2.91 40.25 30.77
N THR A 178 2.93 39.93 29.46
CA THR A 178 2.29 38.74 28.88
C THR A 178 3.23 37.55 28.67
N ILE A 179 4.53 37.75 28.89
CA ILE A 179 5.54 36.70 28.73
C ILE A 179 5.53 35.71 29.91
N LYS A 180 5.88 34.44 29.66
CA LYS A 180 6.11 33.45 30.71
C LYS A 180 7.43 33.74 31.44
N GLU A 181 7.48 33.46 32.75
CA GLU A 181 8.65 33.78 33.58
C GLU A 181 9.94 33.13 33.05
N TYR A 182 9.90 31.84 32.69
CA TYR A 182 11.05 31.16 32.09
C TYR A 182 11.56 31.83 30.80
N GLU A 183 10.66 32.25 29.89
CA GLU A 183 11.07 32.93 28.66
C GLU A 183 11.65 34.33 28.95
N ARG A 184 11.14 35.01 29.98
CA ARG A 184 11.67 36.29 30.47
C ARG A 184 13.08 36.12 31.02
N GLU A 185 13.31 35.13 31.87
CA GLU A 185 14.64 34.83 32.42
C GLU A 185 15.67 34.56 31.32
N LEU A 186 15.33 33.73 30.34
CA LEU A 186 16.21 33.46 29.20
C LEU A 186 16.50 34.74 28.40
N CYS A 187 15.48 35.53 28.10
CA CYS A 187 15.64 36.78 27.35
C CYS A 187 16.56 37.76 28.09
N ASN A 188 16.37 37.92 29.40
CA ASN A 188 17.20 38.81 30.23
C ASN A 188 18.66 38.32 30.30
N LYS A 189 18.88 37.01 30.50
CA LYS A 189 20.22 36.39 30.45
C LYS A 189 20.91 36.69 29.11
N TYR A 190 20.17 36.58 28.00
CA TYR A 190 20.72 36.81 26.67
C TYR A 190 21.07 38.27 26.44
N LEU A 191 20.18 39.19 26.81
CA LEU A 191 20.41 40.63 26.67
C LEU A 191 21.61 41.10 27.51
N ASN A 192 21.77 40.55 28.73
CA ASN A 192 22.92 40.86 29.57
C ASN A 192 24.24 40.38 28.93
N GLN A 193 24.28 39.14 28.40
CA GLN A 193 25.47 38.63 27.70
C GLN A 193 25.85 39.49 26.48
N GLN A 194 24.86 39.95 25.69
CA GLN A 194 25.13 40.81 24.54
C GLN A 194 25.58 42.23 24.92
N GLY A 195 25.26 42.69 26.14
CA GLY A 195 25.69 43.99 26.67
C GLY A 195 27.11 43.98 27.26
N GLU A 196 27.61 42.81 27.67
CA GLU A 196 28.99 42.62 28.15
C GLU A 196 30.01 42.46 27.02
N ASP A 197 29.55 42.08 25.82
CA ASP A 197 30.37 41.91 24.60
C ASP A 197 30.56 43.22 23.78
N MET A 198 30.02 44.36 24.24
CA MET A 198 30.15 45.70 23.63
C MET A 198 31.06 46.62 24.44
#